data_AF-I7JU58-F1
#
_entry.id   AF-I7JU58-F1
#
_cell.length_a   1.000
_cell.length_b   1.000
_cell.length_c   1.000
_cell.angle_alpha   90.00
_cell.angle_beta   90.00
_cell.angle_gamma   90.00
#
_symmetry.space_group_name_H-M   'P 1'
#
loop_
_entity.id
_entity.type
_entity.pdbx_description
1 polymer ?
#
loop_
_entity_poly.entity_id
_entity_poly.type
_entity_poly.pdbx_seq_one_letter_code
_entity_poly.pdbx_strand_id
1 'polypeptide(L)'
;MFATVFYWIVTVAALLWGVWSLVWSIIYLAKKENGNLWIFAIINALSSIALAIIYWIYSSLDYQWFWFASKQPNIGNIVYLLIFFIILTVLQFIFGFTRKAKTAK
;
A
#
# COMPACT_ATOMS: atom_id res chain seq x y z
N MET A 1 2.83 -14.71 -20.50
CA MET A 1 1.50 -14.02 -20.49
C MET A 1 0.94 -13.89 -19.07
N PHE A 2 0.85 -14.97 -18.27
CA PHE A 2 0.29 -14.90 -16.91
C PHE A 2 1.01 -13.92 -15.96
N ALA A 3 2.36 -13.90 -15.94
CA ALA A 3 3.14 -12.96 -15.12
C ALA A 3 2.75 -11.50 -15.38
N THR A 4 2.68 -11.12 -16.66
CA THR A 4 2.31 -9.77 -17.08
C THR A 4 0.89 -9.43 -16.64
N VAL A 5 -0.07 -10.36 -16.77
CA VAL A 5 -1.46 -10.14 -16.31
C VAL A 5 -1.51 -10.00 -14.79
N PHE A 6 -0.86 -10.90 -14.05
CA PHE A 6 -0.81 -10.85 -12.59
C PHE A 6 -0.16 -9.55 -12.08
N TYR A 7 0.96 -9.14 -12.68
CA TYR A 7 1.61 -7.86 -12.41
C TYR A 7 0.63 -6.68 -12.51
N TRP A 8 -0.13 -6.60 -13.60
CA TRP A 8 -1.06 -5.50 -13.82
C TRP A 8 -2.27 -5.55 -12.89
N ILE A 9 -2.81 -6.73 -12.60
CA ILE A 9 -3.89 -6.90 -11.61
C ILE A 9 -3.44 -6.37 -10.26
N VAL A 10 -2.27 -6.80 -9.77
CA VAL A 10 -1.72 -6.35 -8.49
C VAL A 10 -1.49 -4.83 -8.51
N THR A 11 -0.89 -4.31 -9.58
CA THR A 11 -0.56 -2.88 -9.71
C THR A 11 -1.83 -2.03 -9.67
N VAL A 12 -2.86 -2.39 -10.43
CA VAL A 12 -4.13 -1.65 -10.48
C VAL A 12 -4.89 -1.78 -9.16
N ALA A 13 -4.96 -2.98 -8.58
CA ALA A 13 -5.62 -3.19 -7.29
C ALA A 13 -4.95 -2.37 -6.17
N ALA A 14 -3.61 -2.37 -6.12
CA ALA A 14 -2.83 -1.58 -5.17
C ALA A 14 -3.03 -0.08 -5.40
N LEU A 15 -3.06 0.38 -6.64
CA LEU A 15 -3.30 1.79 -6.96
C LEU A 15 -4.71 2.24 -6.53
N LEU A 16 -5.74 1.45 -6.85
CA LEU A 16 -7.13 1.73 -6.44
C LEU A 16 -7.27 1.77 -4.93
N TRP A 17 -6.69 0.78 -4.23
CA TRP A 17 -6.66 0.75 -2.76
C TRP A 17 -5.91 1.95 -2.18
N GLY A 18 -4.76 2.31 -2.75
CA GLY A 18 -3.94 3.43 -2.31
C GLY A 18 -4.66 4.77 -2.44
N VAL A 19 -5.31 5.02 -3.58
CA VAL A 19 -6.14 6.22 -3.80
C VAL A 19 -7.32 6.25 -2.83
N TRP A 20 -8.03 5.14 -2.66
CA TRP A 20 -9.14 5.03 -1.70
C TRP A 20 -8.68 5.35 -0.28
N SER A 21 -7.57 4.75 0.15
CA SER A 21 -7.01 4.97 1.48
C SER A 21 -6.60 6.42 1.69
N LEU A 22 -5.95 7.06 0.70
CA LEU A 22 -5.56 8.46 0.78
C LEU A 22 -6.77 9.39 0.91
N VAL A 23 -7.79 9.20 0.07
CA VAL A 23 -9.02 10.03 0.09
C VAL A 23 -9.70 9.94 1.44
N TRP A 24 -9.90 8.73 1.97
CA TRP A 24 -10.52 8.57 3.29
C TRP A 24 -9.66 9.13 4.41
N SER A 25 -8.33 9.02 4.32
CA SER A 25 -7.43 9.61 5.30
C SER A 25 -7.60 11.13 5.37
N ILE A 26 -7.69 11.80 4.21
CA ILE A 26 -7.94 13.24 4.14
C ILE A 26 -9.31 13.60 4.75
N ILE A 27 -10.36 12.82 4.45
CA ILE A 27 -11.70 13.05 5.01
C ILE A 27 -11.70 12.92 6.54
N TYR A 28 -11.05 11.88 7.10
CA TYR A 28 -10.98 11.70 8.55
C TYR A 28 -10.18 12.80 9.24
N LEU A 29 -9.08 13.24 8.62
CA LEU A 29 -8.31 14.40 9.09
C LEU A 29 -9.16 15.67 9.12
N ALA A 30 -9.90 15.95 8.04
CA ALA A 30 -10.78 17.11 7.95
C ALA A 30 -11.91 17.08 8.99
N LYS A 31 -12.46 15.88 9.27
CA LYS A 31 -13.53 15.67 10.26
C LYS A 31 -13.02 15.54 11.70
N LYS A 32 -11.70 15.59 11.95
CA LYS A 32 -11.08 15.33 13.26
C LYS A 32 -11.43 13.95 13.83
N GLU A 33 -11.63 12.97 12.96
CA GLU A 33 -11.88 11.55 13.26
C GLU A 33 -10.58 10.74 13.17
N ASN A 34 -9.48 11.32 13.66
CA ASN A 34 -8.13 10.83 13.40
C ASN A 34 -7.87 9.41 13.93
N GLY A 35 -8.66 8.95 14.93
CA GLY A 35 -8.62 7.58 15.40
C GLY A 35 -8.88 6.53 14.31
N ASN A 36 -9.64 6.88 13.27
CA ASN A 36 -9.94 5.96 12.16
C ASN A 36 -8.72 5.72 11.25
N LEU A 37 -7.72 6.61 11.29
CA LEU A 37 -6.49 6.49 10.49
C LEU A 37 -5.67 5.26 10.89
N TRP A 38 -5.82 4.76 12.11
CA TRP A 38 -5.13 3.55 12.59
C TRP A 38 -5.45 2.31 11.77
N ILE A 39 -6.71 2.12 11.40
CA ILE A 39 -7.13 0.97 10.60
C ILE A 39 -6.47 1.04 9.22
N PHE A 40 -6.42 2.22 8.61
CA PHE A 40 -5.75 2.40 7.33
C PHE A 40 -4.23 2.21 7.43
N ALA A 41 -3.60 2.70 8.50
CA ALA A 41 -2.16 2.51 8.73
C ALA A 41 -1.79 1.02 8.77
N ILE A 42 -2.57 0.22 9.49
CA ILE A 42 -2.37 -1.24 9.60
C ILE A 42 -2.55 -1.91 8.23
N ILE A 43 -3.66 -1.62 7.54
CA ILE A 43 -3.93 -2.26 6.24
C ILE A 43 -2.85 -1.86 5.22
N ASN A 44 -2.45 -0.59 5.17
CA ASN A 44 -1.41 -0.11 4.26
C ASN A 44 -0.03 -0.67 4.60
N ALA A 45 0.25 -0.96 5.87
CA ALA A 45 1.48 -1.65 6.26
C ALA A 45 1.49 -3.08 5.70
N LEU A 46 0.37 -3.80 5.80
CA LEU A 46 0.21 -5.13 5.20
C LEU A 46 0.29 -5.07 3.66
N SER A 47 -0.31 -4.06 3.03
CA SER A 47 -0.19 -3.83 1.58
C SER A 47 1.26 -3.57 1.18
N SER A 48 2.03 -2.83 1.98
CA SER A 48 3.46 -2.60 1.74
C SER A 48 4.25 -3.90 1.81
N ILE A 49 4.00 -4.74 2.82
CA ILE A 49 4.65 -6.06 2.94
C ILE A 49 4.31 -6.94 1.73
N ALA A 50 3.04 -6.98 1.33
CA ALA A 50 2.62 -7.74 0.15
C ALA A 50 3.32 -7.26 -1.13
N LEU A 51 3.38 -5.95 -1.36
CA LEU A 51 4.09 -5.38 -2.52
C LEU A 51 5.59 -5.65 -2.46
N ALA A 52 6.22 -5.61 -1.28
CA ALA A 52 7.63 -5.95 -1.12
C ALA A 52 7.91 -7.42 -1.44
N ILE A 53 7.06 -8.35 -1.00
CA ILE A 53 7.16 -9.77 -1.36
C ILE A 53 7.01 -9.95 -2.87
N ILE A 54 6.03 -9.30 -3.49
CA ILE A 54 5.80 -9.39 -4.93
C ILE A 54 7.00 -8.81 -5.70
N TYR A 55 7.51 -7.65 -5.28
CA TYR A 55 8.74 -7.07 -5.85
C TYR A 55 9.93 -8.03 -5.73
N TRP A 56 10.10 -8.66 -4.57
CA TRP A 56 11.16 -9.64 -4.34
C TRP A 56 11.04 -10.85 -5.28
N ILE A 57 9.82 -11.39 -5.45
CA ILE A 57 9.54 -12.48 -6.40
C ILE A 57 9.92 -12.09 -7.83
N TYR A 58 9.59 -10.87 -8.25
CA TYR A 58 9.91 -10.40 -9.61
C TYR A 58 11.38 -10.02 -9.81
N SER A 59 12.11 -9.61 -8.76
CA SER A 59 13.49 -9.11 -8.84
C SER A 59 14.56 -10.18 -8.62
N SER A 60 14.29 -11.18 -7.79
CA SER A 60 15.33 -12.07 -7.26
C SER A 60 15.44 -13.42 -7.97
N LEU A 61 14.51 -13.75 -8.86
CA LEU A 61 14.39 -15.13 -9.33
C LEU A 61 14.63 -15.24 -10.85
N ASP A 62 15.78 -15.83 -11.20
CA ASP A 62 15.92 -16.61 -12.44
C ASP A 62 14.91 -17.77 -12.51
N TYR A 63 14.29 -18.13 -11.37
CA TYR A 63 13.18 -19.06 -11.22
C TYR A 63 11.79 -18.46 -11.47
N GLN A 64 11.67 -17.30 -12.13
CA GLN A 64 10.36 -16.81 -12.59
C GLN A 64 9.57 -17.94 -13.29
N TRP A 65 10.25 -18.86 -13.98
CA TRP A 65 9.70 -20.07 -14.60
C TRP A 65 8.87 -21.00 -13.70
N PHE A 66 9.15 -21.08 -12.39
CA PHE A 66 8.37 -21.94 -11.46
C PHE A 66 6.98 -21.36 -11.14
N TRP A 67 6.84 -20.04 -11.22
CA TRP A 67 5.59 -19.34 -10.89
C TRP A 67 4.93 -18.72 -12.13
N PHE A 68 5.72 -18.46 -13.16
CA PHE A 68 5.35 -17.69 -14.34
C PHE A 68 6.15 -18.11 -15.58
N ALA A 69 5.46 -18.54 -16.64
CA ALA A 69 6.08 -18.96 -17.91
C ALA A 69 6.85 -17.86 -18.69
N SER A 70 6.93 -16.63 -18.19
CA SER A 70 7.57 -15.49 -18.87
C SER A 70 8.01 -14.40 -17.89
N LYS A 71 9.17 -13.77 -18.14
CA LYS A 71 9.66 -12.64 -17.34
C LYS A 71 8.84 -11.36 -17.58
N GLN A 72 8.63 -10.54 -16.54
CA GLN A 72 8.05 -9.19 -16.69
C GLN A 72 9.18 -8.15 -16.76
N PRO A 73 9.34 -7.41 -17.87
CA PRO A 73 10.56 -6.63 -18.13
C PRO A 73 10.62 -5.29 -17.38
N ASN A 74 9.50 -4.74 -16.90
CA ASN A 74 9.49 -3.49 -16.15
C ASN A 74 8.58 -3.61 -14.91
N ILE A 75 9.21 -3.63 -13.74
CA ILE A 75 8.56 -3.79 -12.44
C ILE A 75 8.64 -2.53 -11.58
N GLY A 76 9.07 -1.40 -12.16
CA GLY A 76 9.28 -0.14 -11.44
C GLY A 76 8.02 0.40 -10.76
N ASN A 77 6.83 0.12 -11.30
CA ASN A 77 5.57 0.59 -10.71
C ASN A 77 5.35 -0.01 -9.31
N ILE A 78 5.79 -1.24 -9.06
CA ILE A 78 5.69 -1.86 -7.74
C ILE A 78 6.53 -1.10 -6.72
N VAL A 79 7.71 -0.62 -7.10
CA VAL A 79 8.59 0.18 -6.24
C VAL A 79 7.94 1.52 -5.90
N TYR A 80 7.39 2.22 -6.90
CA TYR A 80 6.69 3.48 -6.67
C TYR A 80 5.48 3.30 -5.74
N LEU A 81 4.68 2.24 -5.95
CA LEU A 81 3.56 1.90 -5.08
C LEU A 81 4.02 1.56 -3.66
N LEU A 82 5.10 0.79 -3.52
CA LEU A 82 5.66 0.43 -2.23
C LEU A 82 6.06 1.68 -1.43
N ILE A 83 6.81 2.60 -2.05
CA ILE A 83 7.21 3.87 -1.43
C ILE A 83 5.97 4.69 -1.04
N PHE A 84 4.98 4.76 -1.93
CA PHE A 84 3.72 5.43 -1.67
C PHE A 84 3.01 4.87 -0.42
N PHE A 85 2.88 3.54 -0.31
CA PHE A 85 2.24 2.91 0.85
C PHE A 85 3.03 3.11 2.14
N ILE A 86 4.37 3.04 2.09
CA ILE A 86 5.22 3.30 3.27
C ILE A 86 4.99 4.73 3.78
N ILE A 87 5.03 5.73 2.89
CA ILE A 87 4.79 7.12 3.26
C ILE A 87 3.39 7.28 3.84
N LEU A 88 2.38 6.71 3.17
CA LEU A 88 0.99 6.83 3.60
C LEU A 88 0.76 6.20 4.97
N THR A 89 1.32 5.01 5.23
CA THR A 89 1.28 4.35 6.55
C THR A 89 1.91 5.22 7.62
N VAL A 90 3.09 5.79 7.38
CA VAL A 90 3.79 6.65 8.36
C VAL A 90 2.94 7.87 8.70
N LEU A 91 2.37 8.54 7.69
CA LEU A 91 1.49 9.70 7.90
C LEU A 91 0.24 9.31 8.70
N GLN A 92 -0.43 8.23 8.33
CA GLN A 92 -1.64 7.75 9.02
C GLN A 92 -1.36 7.37 10.48
N PHE A 93 -0.20 6.75 10.74
CA PHE A 93 0.22 6.40 12.09
C PHE A 93 0.45 7.66 12.94
N ILE A 94 1.24 8.63 12.45
CA ILE A 94 1.52 9.89 13.15
C ILE A 94 0.24 10.66 13.41
N PHE A 95 -0.59 10.86 12.38
CA PHE A 95 -1.83 11.61 12.52
C PHE A 95 -2.87 10.88 13.36
N GLY A 96 -2.87 9.54 13.36
CA GLY A 96 -3.76 8.72 14.18
C GLY A 96 -3.56 8.93 15.69
N PHE A 97 -2.37 9.38 16.12
CA PHE A 97 -2.08 9.67 17.52
C PHE A 97 -2.56 11.03 18.02
N THR A 98 -2.97 11.94 17.14
CA THR A 98 -3.47 13.25 17.57
C THR A 98 -4.74 13.06 18.40
N ARG A 99 -4.55 12.99 19.73
CA ARG A 99 -5.62 12.78 20.70
C ARG A 99 -6.66 13.87 20.52
N LYS A 100 -7.94 13.49 20.51
CA LYS A 100 -9.01 14.45 20.78
C LYS A 100 -8.64 15.16 22.08
N ALA A 101 -8.62 16.49 22.07
CA ALA A 101 -8.57 17.26 23.31
C ALA A 101 -9.67 16.68 24.20
N LYS A 102 -9.27 16.11 25.35
CA LYS A 102 -10.21 15.56 26.33
C LYS A 102 -11.19 16.69 26.62
N THR A 103 -12.45 16.57 26.21
CA THR A 103 -13.49 17.44 26.73
C THR A 103 -13.52 17.16 28.22
N ALA A 104 -12.98 18.09 29.01
CA ALA A 104 -13.10 18.04 30.46
C ALA A 104 -14.60 17.97 30.77
N LYS A 105 -15.03 16.86 31.37
CA LYS A 105 -16.31 16.73 32.02
C LYS A 105 -16.05 16.75 33.51
#